data_AF-A0A958PFZ7-F1
#
_entry.id   AF-A0A958PFZ7-F1
#
_cell.length_a   1.000
_cell.length_b   1.000
_cell.length_c   1.000
_cell.angle_alpha   90.00
_cell.angle_beta   90.00
_cell.angle_gamma   90.00
#
_symmetry.space_group_name_H-M   'P 1'
#
loop_
_entity.id
_entity.type
_entity.pdbx_description
1 polymer ?
#
loop_
_entity_poly.entity_id
_entity_poly.type
_entity_poly.pdbx_seq_one_letter_code
_entity_poly.pdbx_strand_id
1 'polypeptide(L)'
;MSQQESVGTLEKIGTSVDSLRIWMKKTWRIGMLMAKGAYIVGERRRLFVQLGEEVYKRIANGELKDPQLEPLVQQLERLTKKVELEEVLIRNIRFGNRAARMA
;
A
#
# COMPACT_ATOMS: atom_id res chain seq x y z
N MET A 1 19.29 37.26 -32.18
CA MET A 1 18.53 36.03 -31.89
C MET A 1 19.26 35.24 -30.80
N SER A 2 19.25 35.65 -29.52
CA SER A 2 19.93 34.87 -28.46
C SER A 2 19.27 34.88 -27.08
N GLN A 3 18.40 35.85 -26.76
CA GLN A 3 17.72 35.87 -25.45
C GLN A 3 16.48 34.97 -25.38
N GLN A 4 15.73 34.80 -26.47
CA GLN A 4 14.50 34.00 -26.48
C GLN A 4 14.77 32.48 -26.37
N GLU A 5 15.89 32.01 -26.94
CA GLU A 5 16.27 30.59 -26.87
C GLU A 5 16.85 30.21 -25.50
N SER A 6 17.54 31.12 -24.81
CA SER A 6 18.10 30.85 -23.48
C SER A 6 17.00 30.72 -22.42
N VAL A 7 15.95 31.55 -22.49
CA VAL A 7 14.79 31.48 -21.58
C VAL A 7 14.02 30.18 -21.79
N GLY A 8 13.73 29.80 -23.04
CA GLY A 8 13.04 28.54 -23.33
C GLY A 8 13.83 27.27 -22.94
N THR A 9 15.17 27.35 -22.91
CA THR A 9 16.02 26.24 -22.47
C THR A 9 16.05 26.12 -20.94
N LEU A 10 16.10 27.26 -20.22
CA LEU A 10 16.03 27.30 -18.75
C LEU A 10 14.66 26.81 -18.23
N GLU A 11 13.55 27.19 -18.88
CA GLU A 11 12.21 26.70 -18.53
C GLU A 11 12.05 25.19 -18.74
N LYS A 12 12.61 24.64 -19.83
CA LYS A 12 12.63 23.20 -20.11
C LYS A 12 13.48 22.42 -19.10
N ILE A 13 14.62 22.98 -18.67
CA ILE A 13 15.47 22.38 -17.63
C ILE A 13 14.74 22.40 -16.28
N GLY A 14 14.13 23.53 -15.91
CA GLY A 14 13.35 23.65 -14.66
C GLY A 14 12.20 22.66 -14.58
N THR A 15 11.39 22.55 -15.65
CA THR A 15 10.28 21.58 -15.72
C THR A 15 10.74 20.12 -15.72
N SER A 16 11.90 19.81 -16.31
CA SER A 16 12.48 18.46 -16.29
C SER A 16 12.98 18.07 -14.90
N VAL A 17 13.67 18.98 -14.20
CA VAL A 17 14.16 18.76 -12.83
C VAL A 17 12.99 18.58 -11.85
N ASP A 18 11.93 19.37 -11.98
CA ASP A 18 10.74 19.23 -11.14
C ASP A 18 9.96 17.94 -11.41
N SER A 19 9.87 17.52 -12.67
CA SER A 19 9.27 16.24 -13.05
C SER A 19 10.05 15.06 -12.46
N LEU A 20 11.37 15.09 -12.52
CA LEU A 20 12.25 14.09 -11.91
C LEU A 20 12.09 14.05 -10.38
N ARG A 21 12.05 15.22 -9.73
CA ARG A 21 11.83 15.34 -8.28
C ARG A 21 10.48 14.75 -7.87
N ILE A 22 9.42 15.05 -8.60
CA ILE A 22 8.08 14.51 -8.35
C ILE A 22 8.08 12.99 -8.54
N TRP A 23 8.72 12.49 -9.61
CA TRP A 23 8.85 11.06 -9.87
C TRP A 23 9.59 10.34 -8.74
N MET A 24 10.76 10.85 -8.32
CA MET A 24 11.54 10.31 -7.21
C MET A 24 10.72 10.25 -5.91
N LYS A 25 10.01 11.34 -5.58
CA LYS A 25 9.17 11.41 -4.37
C LYS A 25 8.03 10.38 -4.41
N LYS A 26 7.39 10.18 -5.57
CA LYS A 26 6.34 9.17 -5.75
C LYS A 26 6.89 7.75 -5.63
N THR A 27 7.99 7.46 -6.32
CA THR A 27 8.65 6.14 -6.31
C THR A 27 9.12 5.77 -4.90
N TRP A 28 9.74 6.69 -4.18
CA TRP A 28 10.14 6.48 -2.78
C TRP A 28 8.95 6.13 -1.89
N ARG A 29 7.86 6.90 -2.01
CA ARG A 29 6.64 6.68 -1.24
C ARG A 29 6.01 5.31 -1.56
N ILE A 30 5.95 4.92 -2.83
CA ILE A 30 5.48 3.59 -3.23
C ILE A 30 6.38 2.51 -2.64
N GLY A 31 7.70 2.65 -2.76
CA GLY A 31 8.65 1.67 -2.22
C GLY A 31 8.48 1.45 -0.72
N MET A 32 8.30 2.53 0.05
CA MET A 32 8.06 2.44 1.49
C MET A 32 6.75 1.71 1.84
N LEU A 33 5.66 2.01 1.12
CA LEU A 33 4.36 1.36 1.33
C LEU A 33 4.41 -0.12 0.93
N MET A 34 5.10 -0.46 -0.17
CA MET A 34 5.33 -1.85 -0.58
C MET A 34 6.12 -2.63 0.46
N ALA A 35 7.19 -2.06 1.01
CA ALA A 35 7.98 -2.68 2.07
C ALA A 35 7.15 -2.91 3.34
N LYS A 36 6.36 -1.91 3.74
CA LYS A 36 5.43 -2.03 4.86
C LYS A 36 4.36 -3.10 4.61
N GLY A 37 3.79 -3.13 3.41
CA GLY A 37 2.82 -4.14 2.98
C GLY A 37 3.41 -5.55 3.06
N ALA A 38 4.63 -5.75 2.54
CA ALA A 38 5.33 -7.04 2.60
C ALA A 38 5.54 -7.53 4.04
N TYR A 39 5.92 -6.64 4.96
CA TYR A 39 6.05 -6.96 6.38
C TYR A 39 4.71 -7.41 6.98
N ILE A 40 3.63 -6.65 6.75
CA ILE A 40 2.29 -6.96 7.28
C ILE A 40 1.77 -8.28 6.73
N VAL A 41 1.99 -8.55 5.44
CA VAL A 41 1.64 -9.83 4.79
C VAL A 41 2.42 -10.99 5.41
N GLY A 42 3.70 -10.80 5.71
CA GLY A 42 4.53 -11.78 6.41
C GLY A 42 3.99 -12.13 7.79
N GLU A 43 3.66 -11.11 8.60
CA GLU A 43 3.07 -11.30 9.93
C GLU A 43 1.71 -11.98 9.87
N ARG A 44 0.85 -11.59 8.91
CA ARG A 44 -0.44 -12.26 8.67
C ARG A 44 -0.23 -13.75 8.37
N ARG A 45 0.73 -14.08 7.50
CA ARG A 45 1.02 -15.47 7.14
C ARG A 45 1.54 -16.26 8.33
N ARG A 46 2.40 -15.67 9.17
CA ARG A 46 2.90 -16.30 10.40
C ARG A 46 1.76 -16.62 11.36
N LEU A 47 0.88 -15.67 11.63
CA LEU A 47 -0.28 -15.87 12.51
C LEU A 47 -1.25 -16.91 11.94
N PHE A 48 -1.47 -16.91 10.62
CA PHE A 48 -2.33 -17.89 9.97
C PHE A 48 -1.76 -19.31 10.07
N VAL A 49 -0.44 -19.47 9.92
CA VAL A 49 0.23 -20.77 10.09
C VAL A 49 0.16 -21.25 11.55
N GLN A 50 0.30 -20.34 12.52
CA GLN A 50 0.18 -20.68 13.94
C GLN A 50 -1.23 -21.11 14.33
N LEU A 51 -2.25 -20.46 13.76
CA LEU A 51 -3.65 -20.77 14.05
C LEU A 51 -4.13 -22.02 13.30
N GLY A 52 -3.71 -22.18 12.06
CA GLY A 52 -4.22 -23.19 11.13
C GLY A 52 -5.50 -22.74 10.42
N GLU A 53 -5.62 -23.09 9.14
CA GLU A 53 -6.73 -22.66 8.27
C GLU A 53 -8.11 -23.12 8.78
N GLU A 54 -8.19 -24.37 9.23
CA GLU A 54 -9.43 -24.98 9.71
C GLU A 54 -9.94 -24.31 10.99
N VAL A 55 -9.03 -24.04 11.93
CA VAL A 55 -9.33 -23.37 13.19
C VAL A 55 -9.76 -21.93 12.94
N TYR A 56 -9.05 -21.23 12.06
CA TYR A 56 -9.42 -19.88 11.64
C TYR A 56 -10.86 -19.83 11.10
N LYS A 57 -11.20 -20.70 10.15
CA LYS A 57 -12.54 -20.74 9.53
C LYS A 57 -13.62 -21.05 10.55
N ARG A 58 -13.39 -22.03 11.43
CA ARG A 58 -14.36 -22.42 12.45
C ARG A 58 -14.60 -21.32 13.48
N ILE A 59 -13.56 -20.57 13.89
CA ILE A 59 -13.74 -19.41 14.78
C ILE A 59 -14.45 -18.27 14.05
N ALA A 60 -14.05 -17.96 12.81
CA ALA A 60 -14.66 -16.89 12.02
C ALA A 60 -16.16 -17.15 11.73
N ASN A 61 -16.55 -18.41 11.52
CA ASN A 61 -17.94 -18.81 11.30
C ASN A 61 -18.74 -18.93 12.62
N GLY A 62 -18.11 -18.76 13.79
CA GLY A 62 -18.72 -18.94 15.10
C GLY A 62 -18.98 -20.41 15.48
N GLU A 63 -18.44 -21.36 14.72
CA GLU A 63 -18.52 -22.80 14.95
C GLU A 63 -17.57 -23.29 16.05
N LEU A 64 -16.53 -22.49 16.35
CA LEU A 64 -15.59 -22.71 17.45
C LEU A 64 -15.48 -21.43 18.27
N LYS A 65 -15.67 -21.52 19.59
CA LYS A 65 -15.50 -20.41 20.53
C LYS A 65 -14.37 -20.75 21.49
N ASP A 66 -13.23 -20.12 21.26
CA ASP A 66 -12.05 -20.26 22.12
C ASP A 66 -11.53 -18.86 22.49
N PRO A 67 -11.65 -18.45 23.77
CA PRO A 67 -11.20 -17.15 24.24
C PRO A 67 -9.70 -16.88 24.06
N GLN A 68 -8.87 -17.92 23.94
CA GLN A 68 -7.43 -17.76 23.72
C GLN A 68 -7.10 -17.52 22.24
N LEU A 69 -7.92 -18.03 21.33
CA LEU A 69 -7.70 -17.95 19.88
C LEU A 69 -8.42 -16.76 19.22
N GLU A 70 -9.51 -16.27 19.83
CA GLU A 70 -10.23 -15.07 19.40
C GLU A 70 -9.32 -13.83 19.20
N PRO A 71 -8.39 -13.51 20.12
CA PRO A 71 -7.45 -12.41 19.91
C PRO A 71 -6.58 -12.57 18.67
N LEU A 72 -6.19 -13.80 18.32
CA LEU A 72 -5.37 -14.09 17.15
C LEU A 72 -6.16 -13.90 15.85
N VAL A 73 -7.43 -14.33 15.83
CA VAL A 73 -8.35 -14.08 14.69
C VAL A 73 -8.59 -12.59 14.50
N GLN A 74 -8.86 -11.85 15.58
CA GLN A 74 -9.02 -10.39 15.50
C GLN A 74 -7.74 -9.69 15.01
N GLN A 75 -6.55 -10.17 15.40
CA GLN A 75 -5.29 -9.65 14.87
C GLN A 75 -5.13 -9.94 13.37
N LEU A 76 -5.47 -11.15 12.92
CA LEU A 76 -5.47 -11.52 11.49
C LEU A 76 -6.39 -10.62 10.67
N GLU A 77 -7.60 -10.34 11.15
CA GLU A 77 -8.53 -9.42 10.47
C GLU A 77 -7.99 -7.99 10.42
N ARG A 78 -7.41 -7.50 11.52
CA ARG A 78 -6.79 -6.17 11.57
C ARG A 78 -5.63 -6.05 10.59
N LEU A 79 -4.77 -7.07 10.50
CA LEU A 79 -3.67 -7.08 9.53
C LEU A 79 -4.20 -7.14 8.09
N THR A 80 -5.25 -7.91 7.84
CA THR A 80 -5.90 -8.01 6.52
C THR A 80 -6.41 -6.65 6.07
N LYS A 81 -7.18 -5.95 6.91
CA LYS A 81 -7.65 -4.58 6.63
C LYS A 81 -6.50 -3.60 6.38
N LYS A 82 -5.38 -3.73 7.11
CA LYS A 82 -4.20 -2.88 6.88
C LYS A 82 -3.57 -3.15 5.51
N VAL A 83 -3.48 -4.40 5.07
CA VAL A 83 -2.97 -4.74 3.71
C VAL A 83 -3.85 -4.10 2.64
N GLU A 84 -5.17 -4.25 2.75
CA GLU A 84 -6.12 -3.67 1.79
C GLU A 84 -5.98 -2.14 1.69
N LEU A 85 -5.84 -1.46 2.83
CA LEU A 85 -5.63 -0.01 2.86
C LEU A 85 -4.31 0.41 2.19
N GLU A 86 -3.23 -0.32 2.44
CA GLU A 86 -1.93 -0.08 1.80
C GLU A 86 -2.01 -0.28 0.27
N GLU A 87 -2.71 -1.31 -0.19
CA GLU A 87 -2.95 -1.55 -1.62
C GLU A 87 -3.72 -0.41 -2.29
N VAL A 88 -4.77 0.10 -1.62
CA VAL A 88 -5.53 1.27 -2.07
C VAL A 88 -4.65 2.52 -2.13
N LEU A 89 -3.82 2.76 -1.12
CA LEU A 89 -2.89 3.89 -1.11
C LEU A 89 -1.87 3.80 -2.25
N ILE A 90 -1.29 2.62 -2.49
CA ILE A 90 -0.36 2.39 -3.61
C ILE A 90 -1.07 2.64 -4.94
N ARG A 91 -2.29 2.14 -5.12
CA ARG A 91 -3.11 2.37 -6.32
C ARG A 91 -3.37 3.86 -6.55
N ASN A 92 -3.74 4.59 -5.50
CA ASN A 92 -3.98 6.04 -5.55
C ASN A 92 -2.71 6.83 -5.90
N ILE A 93 -1.54 6.41 -5.42
CA ILE A 93 -0.26 7.07 -5.77
C ILE A 93 0.14 6.77 -7.22
N ARG A 94 -0.10 5.54 -7.71
CA ARG A 94 0.22 5.12 -9.08
C ARG A 94 -0.69 5.74 -10.14
N PHE A 95 -2.00 5.76 -9.92
CA PHE A 95 -2.99 6.12 -10.94
C PHE A 95 -3.76 7.43 -10.63
N GLY A 96 -3.57 8.01 -9.45
CA GLY A 96 -4.37 9.14 -8.96
C GLY A 96 -5.81 8.71 -8.57
N ASN A 97 -6.59 9.65 -8.00
CA ASN A 97 -7.98 9.43 -7.58
C ASN A 97 -8.98 9.12 -8.74
N ARG A 98 -8.51 8.78 -9.95
CA ARG A 98 -9.40 8.45 -11.08
C ARG A 98 -10.19 7.17 -10.86
N ALA A 99 -9.63 6.20 -10.13
CA ALA A 99 -10.33 4.95 -9.83
C ALA A 99 -11.61 5.15 -8.99
N ALA A 100 -11.69 6.22 -8.17
CA ALA A 100 -12.86 6.54 -7.36
C ALA A 100 -13.94 7.36 -8.10
N ARG A 101 -13.69 7.80 -9.34
CA ARG A 101 -14.68 8.52 -10.17
C ARG A 101 -15.31 7.63 -11.25
N MET A 102 -14.88 6.38 -11.35
CA MET A 102 -15.40 5.40 -12.32
C MET A 102 -16.14 4.23 -11.64
N ALA A 103 -16.30 4.29 -10.31
CA ALA A 103 -17.15 3.41 -9.51
C ALA A 103 -18.29 4.26 -8.93
#